data_AF-E8U6W9-F1
#
_entry.id   AF-E8U6W9-F1
#
_cell.length_a   1.000
_cell.length_b   1.000
_cell.length_c   1.000
_cell.angle_alpha   90.00
_cell.angle_beta   90.00
_cell.angle_gamma   90.00
#
_symmetry.space_group_name_H-M   'P 1'
#
loop_
_entity.id
_entity.type
_entity.pdbx_description
1 polymer ?
#
loop_
_entity_poly.entity_id
_entity_poly.type
_entity_poly.pdbx_seq_one_letter_code
_entity_poly.pdbx_strand_id
1 'polypeptide(L)'
;MNVMPAFRSAPLTALLVLLALSGTALARVRLGEPLPAHPWADAPREVLVVYSHDCGDLGPLWSAIERAGLPVRAVNAEDVPAPAPAGLPVWRGADATTFARTLKVRAYPTVLLVQSGRILNAWEGTFTASSLPAPDTR
;
A
#
# COMPACT_ATOMS: atom_id res chain seq x y z
N MET A 1 -33.15 -26.06 8.96
CA MET A 1 -32.79 -24.67 8.58
C MET A 1 -31.65 -24.24 9.49
N ASN A 2 -30.39 -24.35 9.04
CA ASN A 2 -29.24 -23.85 9.78
C ASN A 2 -28.74 -22.60 9.06
N VAL A 3 -28.83 -21.46 9.74
CA VAL A 3 -28.26 -20.19 9.29
C VAL A 3 -26.76 -20.29 9.56
N MET A 4 -25.94 -20.46 8.53
CA MET A 4 -24.50 -20.28 8.65
C MET A 4 -24.24 -18.79 8.89
N PRO A 5 -23.56 -18.38 9.98
CA PRO A 5 -23.08 -17.02 10.10
C PRO A 5 -21.99 -16.83 9.04
N ALA A 6 -22.22 -15.92 8.10
CA ALA A 6 -21.19 -15.46 7.18
C ALA A 6 -20.10 -14.78 8.00
N PHE A 7 -18.96 -15.46 8.18
CA PHE A 7 -17.74 -14.80 8.66
C PHE A 7 -17.32 -13.77 7.61
N ARG A 8 -17.72 -12.51 7.83
CA ARG A 8 -17.11 -11.36 7.18
C ARG A 8 -15.68 -11.27 7.69
N SER A 9 -14.76 -11.95 7.01
CA SER A 9 -13.35 -11.59 7.08
C SER A 9 -13.27 -10.08 6.89
N ALA A 10 -12.71 -9.36 7.86
CA ALA A 10 -12.56 -7.90 7.81
C ALA A 10 -11.09 -7.54 7.51
N PRO A 11 -10.52 -7.99 6.38
CA PRO A 11 -9.09 -7.82 6.12
C PRO A 11 -8.73 -6.36 5.88
N LEU A 12 -9.67 -5.53 5.41
CA LEU A 12 -9.52 -4.08 5.32
C LEU A 12 -9.33 -3.47 6.71
N THR A 13 -10.02 -3.97 7.74
CA THR A 13 -9.89 -3.48 9.12
C THR A 13 -8.50 -3.82 9.66
N ALA A 14 -7.99 -5.03 9.40
CA ALA A 14 -6.63 -5.40 9.79
C ALA A 14 -5.58 -4.52 9.09
N LEU A 15 -5.77 -4.22 7.80
CA LEU A 15 -4.92 -3.29 7.07
C LEU A 15 -5.01 -1.87 7.67
N LEU A 16 -6.21 -1.36 7.93
CA LEU A 16 -6.39 -0.03 8.55
C LEU A 16 -5.79 0.05 9.96
N VAL A 17 -5.83 -1.03 10.73
CA VAL A 17 -5.18 -1.13 12.06
C VAL A 17 -3.67 -1.12 11.93
N LEU A 18 -3.09 -1.94 11.03
CA LEU A 18 -1.65 -1.91 10.73
C LEU A 18 -1.20 -0.49 10.37
N LEU A 19 -1.96 0.14 9.47
CA LEU A 19 -1.69 1.48 8.98
C LEU A 19 -1.84 2.54 10.09
N ALA A 20 -2.83 2.43 10.97
CA ALA A 20 -3.00 3.32 12.11
C ALA A 20 -1.88 3.19 13.15
N LEU A 21 -1.36 1.97 13.35
CA LEU A 21 -0.26 1.68 14.27
C LEU A 21 1.12 2.06 13.72
N SER A 22 1.24 2.23 12.40
CA SER A 22 2.48 2.63 11.73
C SER A 22 2.82 4.12 11.92
N GLY A 23 2.00 4.84 12.70
CA GLY A 23 2.15 6.27 12.97
C GLY A 23 1.67 7.12 11.79
N THR A 24 0.99 8.22 12.08
CA THR A 24 0.82 9.29 11.10
C THR A 24 2.17 10.00 10.99
N ALA A 25 3.09 9.46 10.19
CA ALA A 25 4.15 10.30 9.65
C ALA A 25 3.46 11.51 9.00
N LEU A 26 4.00 12.71 9.20
CA LEU A 26 3.50 13.97 8.65
C LEU A 26 3.61 13.95 7.11
N ALA A 27 2.83 13.09 6.46
CA ALA A 27 2.89 12.81 5.04
C ALA A 27 2.76 14.14 4.32
N ARG A 28 3.77 14.47 3.51
CA ARG A 28 3.70 15.66 2.64
C ARG A 28 2.77 15.43 1.45
N VAL A 29 2.36 14.18 1.26
CA VAL A 29 1.34 13.77 0.31
C VAL A 29 0.05 14.53 0.63
N ARG A 30 -0.47 15.24 -0.37
CA ARG A 30 -1.66 16.06 -0.22
C ARG A 30 -2.90 15.21 -0.45
N LEU A 31 -3.71 15.06 0.59
CA LEU A 31 -4.96 14.33 0.50
C LEU A 31 -5.96 15.08 -0.40
N GLY A 32 -6.76 14.34 -1.16
CA GLY A 32 -7.71 14.84 -2.15
C GLY A 32 -7.09 15.24 -3.49
N GLU A 33 -5.76 15.37 -3.57
CA GLU A 33 -5.08 15.64 -4.84
C GLU A 33 -5.14 14.42 -5.78
N PRO A 34 -5.18 14.67 -7.11
CA PRO A 34 -5.05 13.60 -8.08
C PRO A 34 -3.66 12.96 -7.98
N LEU A 35 -3.58 11.68 -8.28
CA LEU A 35 -2.31 11.01 -8.51
C LEU A 35 -1.55 11.72 -9.65
N PRO A 36 -0.22 11.81 -9.56
CA PRO A 36 0.60 12.24 -10.70
C PRO A 36 0.38 11.32 -11.91
N ALA A 37 0.83 11.76 -13.10
CA ALA A 37 0.70 10.98 -14.32
C ALA A 37 1.32 9.57 -14.16
N HIS A 38 0.58 8.54 -14.57
CA HIS A 38 0.92 7.14 -14.38
C HIS A 38 0.35 6.27 -15.51
N PRO A 39 0.88 5.05 -15.77
CA PRO A 39 0.55 4.27 -16.96
C PRO A 39 -0.68 3.36 -16.81
N TRP A 40 -1.28 3.27 -15.63
CA TRP A 40 -2.48 2.47 -15.39
C TRP A 40 -3.75 3.32 -15.42
N ALA A 41 -4.89 2.66 -15.62
CA ALA A 41 -6.19 3.30 -15.45
C ALA A 41 -6.58 3.36 -13.98
N ASP A 42 -7.25 4.45 -13.60
CA ASP A 42 -7.81 4.64 -12.26
C ASP A 42 -8.79 3.51 -11.91
N ALA A 43 -8.68 2.99 -10.69
CA ALA A 43 -9.69 2.09 -10.13
C ALA A 43 -10.66 2.85 -9.21
N PRO A 44 -11.88 2.31 -8.96
CA PRO A 44 -12.79 2.88 -7.97
C PRO A 44 -12.15 2.94 -6.57
N ARG A 45 -11.29 1.98 -6.25
CA ARG A 45 -10.46 1.98 -5.04
C ARG A 45 -9.25 1.09 -5.25
N GLU A 46 -8.06 1.58 -4.90
CA GLU A 46 -6.81 0.83 -5.03
C GLU A 46 -5.80 1.22 -3.95
N VAL A 47 -4.80 0.35 -3.77
CA VAL A 47 -3.66 0.57 -2.89
C VAL A 47 -2.41 0.76 -3.75
N LEU A 48 -1.73 1.88 -3.56
CA LEU A 48 -0.41 2.11 -4.14
C LEU A 48 0.64 1.88 -3.07
N VAL A 49 1.69 1.14 -3.40
CA VAL A 49 2.87 0.98 -2.55
C VAL A 49 4.06 1.54 -3.28
N VAL A 50 4.58 2.64 -2.77
CA VAL A 50 5.81 3.27 -3.25
C VAL A 50 6.95 2.83 -2.35
N TYR A 51 7.94 2.16 -2.90
CA TYR A 51 9.04 1.56 -2.12
C TYR A 51 10.37 1.70 -2.85
N SER A 52 11.47 1.46 -2.14
CA SER A 52 12.81 1.41 -2.69
C SER A 52 13.53 0.13 -2.23
N HIS A 53 14.73 -0.10 -2.75
CA HIS A 53 15.55 -1.25 -2.39
C HIS A 53 16.00 -1.25 -0.91
N ASP A 54 16.05 -0.08 -0.27
CA ASP A 54 16.51 0.10 1.12
C ASP A 54 15.43 -0.16 2.18
N CYS A 55 14.23 -0.58 1.78
CA CYS A 55 13.12 -0.78 2.71
C CYS A 55 13.23 -2.03 3.61
N GLY A 56 14.21 -2.90 3.36
CA GLY A 56 14.35 -4.18 4.06
C GLY A 56 13.23 -5.18 3.73
N ASP A 57 12.80 -5.96 4.72
CA ASP A 57 11.74 -6.97 4.53
C ASP A 57 10.35 -6.34 4.50
N LEU A 58 9.72 -6.36 3.33
CA LEU A 58 8.37 -5.87 3.09
C LEU A 58 7.31 -7.00 3.12
N GLY A 59 7.70 -8.26 3.36
CA GLY A 59 6.80 -9.42 3.35
C GLY A 59 5.52 -9.22 4.16
N PRO A 60 5.59 -8.79 5.44
CA PRO A 60 4.41 -8.53 6.26
C PRO A 60 3.47 -7.47 5.69
N LEU A 61 4.02 -6.41 5.10
CA LEU A 61 3.24 -5.35 4.46
C LEU A 61 2.49 -5.90 3.25
N TRP A 62 3.20 -6.61 2.37
CA TRP A 62 2.59 -7.22 1.18
C TRP A 62 1.47 -8.20 1.55
N SER A 63 1.71 -9.08 2.52
CA SER A 63 0.70 -10.02 3.02
C SER A 63 -0.53 -9.32 3.63
N ALA A 64 -0.37 -8.14 4.24
CA ALA A 64 -1.49 -7.36 4.75
C ALA A 64 -2.32 -6.73 3.62
N ILE A 65 -1.65 -6.22 2.58
CA ILE A 65 -2.29 -5.59 1.42
C ILE A 65 -3.02 -6.62 0.57
N GLU A 66 -2.39 -7.77 0.28
CA GLU A 66 -3.01 -8.86 -0.48
C GLU A 66 -4.30 -9.34 0.18
N ARG A 67 -4.29 -9.50 1.51
CA ARG A 67 -5.49 -9.89 2.26
C ARG A 67 -6.61 -8.85 2.14
N ALA A 68 -6.31 -7.57 2.00
CA ALA A 68 -7.32 -6.51 1.89
C ALA A 68 -8.17 -6.61 0.61
N GLY A 69 -7.72 -7.38 -0.39
CA GLY A 69 -8.51 -7.68 -1.59
C GLY A 69 -8.73 -6.47 -2.51
N LEU A 70 -7.91 -5.42 -2.37
CA LEU A 70 -7.93 -4.26 -3.25
C LEU A 70 -6.93 -4.43 -4.39
N PRO A 71 -7.18 -3.84 -5.58
CA PRO A 71 -6.16 -3.70 -6.60
C PRO A 71 -4.90 -3.05 -6.04
N VAL A 72 -3.73 -3.64 -6.33
CA VAL A 72 -2.44 -3.18 -5.82
C VAL A 72 -1.58 -2.66 -6.96
N ARG A 73 -0.96 -1.50 -6.76
CA ARG A 73 0.05 -0.93 -7.66
C ARG A 73 1.37 -0.84 -6.92
N ALA A 74 2.35 -1.62 -7.35
CA ALA A 74 3.71 -1.54 -6.83
C ALA A 74 4.53 -0.56 -7.68
N VAL A 75 5.09 0.46 -7.02
CA VAL A 75 5.93 1.48 -7.64
C VAL A 75 7.30 1.44 -6.97
N ASN A 76 8.31 1.06 -7.74
CA ASN A 76 9.68 1.20 -7.29
C ASN A 76 10.15 2.63 -7.59
N ALA A 77 10.44 3.38 -6.53
CA ALA A 77 10.85 4.77 -6.62
C ALA A 77 12.27 4.95 -7.17
N GLU A 78 13.02 3.86 -7.28
CA GLU A 78 14.39 3.83 -7.75
C GLU A 78 14.55 2.77 -8.83
N ASP A 79 15.46 2.99 -9.76
CA ASP A 79 15.73 2.03 -10.84
C ASP A 79 16.65 0.89 -10.39
N VAL A 80 16.58 0.53 -9.10
CA VAL A 80 17.31 -0.57 -8.48
C VAL A 80 16.32 -1.71 -8.23
N PRO A 81 16.54 -2.92 -8.77
CA PRO A 81 15.62 -4.04 -8.56
C PRO A 81 15.38 -4.32 -7.06
N ALA A 82 14.11 -4.28 -6.66
CA ALA A 82 13.67 -4.60 -5.31
C ALA A 82 12.50 -5.58 -5.37
N PRO A 83 12.46 -6.60 -4.49
CA PRO A 83 11.47 -7.67 -4.56
C PRO A 83 10.05 -7.13 -4.29
N ALA A 84 9.11 -7.61 -5.10
CA ALA A 84 7.67 -7.51 -4.86
C ALA A 84 7.08 -8.92 -4.85
N PRO A 85 5.84 -9.12 -4.35
CA PRO A 85 5.17 -10.41 -4.38
C PRO A 85 5.13 -11.01 -5.79
N ALA A 86 5.25 -12.34 -5.85
CA ALA A 86 5.25 -13.06 -7.11
C ALA A 86 3.96 -12.77 -7.91
N GLY A 87 4.12 -12.41 -9.18
CA GLY A 87 3.00 -12.10 -10.07
C GLY A 87 2.46 -10.67 -9.97
N LEU A 88 2.94 -9.84 -9.02
CA LEU A 88 2.60 -8.42 -8.98
C LEU A 88 3.54 -7.62 -9.92
N PRO A 89 3.03 -7.01 -11.01
CA PRO A 89 3.86 -6.17 -11.86
C PRO A 89 4.32 -4.93 -11.09
N VAL A 90 5.62 -4.68 -11.14
CA VAL A 90 6.26 -3.51 -10.52
C VAL A 90 6.55 -2.47 -11.58
N TRP A 91 5.97 -1.28 -11.43
CA TRP A 91 6.35 -0.14 -12.24
C TRP A 91 7.70 0.42 -11.77
N ARG A 92 8.62 0.64 -12.71
CA ARG A 92 10.01 1.05 -12.49
C ARG A 92 10.51 1.96 -13.63
N GLY A 93 11.72 2.49 -13.49
CA GLY A 93 12.35 3.38 -14.47
C GLY A 93 12.13 4.86 -14.16
N ALA A 94 12.61 5.73 -15.06
CA ALA A 94 12.63 7.18 -14.86
C ALA A 94 11.25 7.80 -14.57
N ASP A 95 10.19 7.29 -15.20
CA ASP A 95 8.83 7.78 -15.00
C ASP A 95 8.31 7.41 -13.60
N ALA A 96 8.60 6.21 -13.11
CA ALA A 96 8.25 5.78 -11.75
C ALA A 96 8.98 6.61 -10.69
N THR A 97 10.27 6.90 -10.91
CA THR A 97 11.06 7.80 -10.07
C THR A 97 10.47 9.21 -10.05
N THR A 98 10.09 9.75 -11.21
CA THR A 98 9.47 11.08 -11.33
C THR A 98 8.13 11.14 -10.61
N PHE A 99 7.31 10.10 -10.76
CA PHE A 99 6.05 9.94 -10.06
C PHE A 99 6.26 9.95 -8.53
N ALA A 100 7.18 9.12 -8.02
CA ALA A 100 7.47 9.05 -6.58
C ALA A 100 7.97 10.39 -6.02
N ARG A 101 8.83 11.10 -6.75
CA ARG A 101 9.30 12.44 -6.37
C ARG A 101 8.18 13.48 -6.37
N THR A 102 7.26 13.39 -7.32
CA THR A 102 6.11 14.31 -7.42
C THR A 102 5.14 14.14 -6.25
N LEU A 103 4.98 12.92 -5.74
CA LEU A 103 4.19 12.64 -4.53
C LEU A 103 4.77 13.29 -3.27
N LYS A 104 6.07 13.62 -3.27
CA LYS A 104 6.79 14.25 -2.14
C LYS A 104 6.68 13.43 -0.84
N VAL A 105 6.67 12.10 -0.94
CA VAL A 105 6.73 11.20 0.22
C VAL A 105 7.99 11.48 1.04
N ARG A 106 7.94 11.33 2.37
CA ARG A 106 9.11 11.57 3.23
C ARG A 106 9.92 10.32 3.52
N ALA A 107 9.29 9.15 3.46
CA ALA A 107 9.93 7.88 3.77
C ALA A 107 9.45 6.76 2.84
N TYR A 108 10.31 5.77 2.65
CA TYR A 108 9.93 4.50 2.06
C TYR A 108 9.92 3.40 3.13
N PRO A 109 9.02 2.41 3.01
CA PRO A 109 7.91 2.37 2.06
C PRO A 109 6.81 3.40 2.41
N THR A 110 6.04 3.81 1.40
CA THR A 110 4.83 4.60 1.53
C THR A 110 3.65 3.84 0.92
N VAL A 111 2.57 3.71 1.68
CA VAL A 111 1.30 3.13 1.24
C VAL A 111 0.30 4.26 1.04
N LEU A 112 -0.36 4.30 -0.11
CA LEU A 112 -1.44 5.24 -0.40
C LEU A 112 -2.74 4.47 -0.61
N LEU A 113 -3.82 4.96 -0.02
CA LEU A 113 -5.16 4.58 -0.41
C LEU A 113 -5.67 5.58 -1.45
N VAL A 114 -6.10 5.09 -2.60
CA VAL A 114 -6.55 5.91 -3.72
C VAL A 114 -7.99 5.53 -4.10
N GLN A 115 -8.80 6.53 -4.44
CA GLN A 115 -10.15 6.36 -4.94
C GLN A 115 -10.34 7.22 -6.18
N SER A 116 -10.63 6.58 -7.32
CA SER A 116 -10.85 7.26 -8.60
C SER A 116 -9.72 8.25 -8.92
N GLY A 117 -8.48 7.79 -8.83
CA GLY A 117 -7.28 8.59 -9.11
C GLY A 117 -6.94 9.65 -8.06
N ARG A 118 -7.65 9.74 -6.92
CA ARG A 118 -7.37 10.71 -5.86
C ARG A 118 -6.87 10.07 -4.58
N ILE A 119 -5.91 10.72 -3.93
CA ILE A 119 -5.29 10.22 -2.71
C ILE A 119 -6.24 10.44 -1.53
N LEU A 120 -6.70 9.36 -0.91
CA LEU A 120 -7.55 9.42 0.28
C LEU A 120 -6.76 9.40 1.57
N ASN A 121 -5.67 8.63 1.60
CA ASN A 121 -4.84 8.51 2.77
C ASN A 121 -3.42 8.07 2.41
N ALA A 122 -2.46 8.35 3.28
CA ALA A 122 -1.06 8.05 3.10
C ALA A 122 -0.44 7.60 4.43
N TRP A 123 0.33 6.53 4.38
CA TRP A 123 1.08 6.00 5.51
C TRP A 123 2.52 5.80 5.08
N GLU A 124 3.46 6.38 5.81
CA GLU A 124 4.88 6.36 5.48
C GLU A 124 5.65 5.76 6.66
N GLY A 125 6.66 4.93 6.39
CA GLY A 125 7.59 4.44 7.41
C GLY A 125 7.58 2.93 7.60
N THR A 126 7.90 2.47 8.81
CA THR A 126 8.15 1.05 9.09
C THR A 126 6.85 0.30 9.38
N PHE A 127 6.57 -0.73 8.59
CA PHE A 127 5.43 -1.63 8.77
C PHE A 127 5.92 -2.95 9.38
N THR A 128 5.68 -3.17 10.67
CA THR A 128 6.10 -4.40 11.36
C THR A 128 4.95 -5.39 11.51
N ALA A 129 5.24 -6.69 11.51
CA ALA A 129 4.22 -7.73 11.67
C ALA A 129 3.48 -7.67 13.02
N SER A 130 4.13 -7.14 14.07
CA SER A 130 3.59 -7.04 15.42
C SER A 130 2.38 -6.11 15.58
N SER A 131 2.00 -5.36 14.54
CA SER A 131 0.82 -4.50 14.51
C SER A 131 -0.37 -5.10 13.75
N LEU A 132 -0.26 -6.34 13.24
CA LEU A 132 -1.40 -7.08 12.70
C LEU A 132 -2.10 -7.83 13.84
N PRO A 133 -3.45 -7.76 13.94
CA PRO A 133 -4.16 -8.73 14.78
C PRO A 133 -3.79 -10.14 14.29
N ALA A 134 -3.41 -11.01 15.23
CA ALA A 134 -3.04 -12.39 14.93
C ALA A 134 -4.13 -13.05 14.08
N PRO A 135 -3.77 -13.91 13.11
CA PRO A 135 -4.76 -14.73 12.45
C PRO A 135 -5.44 -15.59 13.52
N ASP A 136 -6.74 -15.35 13.71
CA ASP A 136 -7.58 -16.09 14.63
C ASP A 136 -7.52 -17.56 14.18
N THR A 137 -6.71 -18.36 14.88
CA THR A 137 -6.47 -19.76 14.58
C THR A 137 -7.58 -20.53 15.28
N ARG A 138 -8.66 -20.78 14.55
CA ARG A 138 -9.70 -21.74 14.91
C ARG A 138 -9.87 -22.77 13.80
#